data_AF-A0A7C7I657-F1
#
_entry.id   AF-A0A7C7I657-F1
#
_cell.length_a   1.000
_cell.length_b   1.000
_cell.length_c   1.000
_cell.angle_alpha   90.00
_cell.angle_beta   90.00
_cell.angle_gamma   90.00
#
_symmetry.space_group_name_H-M   'P 1'
#
loop_
_entity.id
_entity.type
_entity.pdbx_description
1 polymer ?
#
loop_
_entity_poly.entity_id
_entity_poly.type
_entity_poly.pdbx_seq_one_letter_code
_entity_poly.pdbx_strand_id
1 'polypeptide(L)'
;MDNDEDGYEDNFIGWDVQSNDNDPTYPDASYNHGTNVAGCVSASTNNNTNIASVGWSVKIMAFRCSNDPDYITTGWEGILSAAQMGANVINCSWGSFGGGNQSVINAAYNNYGSIIVASSGNGGDDGNTNFDFHAPSGLNNVISVSAIGQNDNFGCWATAGETVDLCAPGENIRTTNLGGGTINMWGTSFSSPMTAGAVALLWSKYPSAPKEWIGEIIINSTDEFSDMYGSCQGNSLEGMLGSGRLNIYNAILYADSLLSPSLLIEEINYLNDSDGDGVFNPGEQVKVKLVIGNEEGVADAENVVATISSEDDRIAILDNTITFENTIGSGESSFTLLDHFLVYAFEDVELGDVPCIVHIQGWNEYYPLY
;
A
#
# COMPACT_ATOMS: atom_id res chain seq x y z
N MET A 1 23.98 -28.81 8.66
CA MET A 1 23.17 -29.31 9.79
C MET A 1 21.88 -28.52 9.76
N ASP A 2 20.72 -29.15 9.66
CA ASP A 2 19.44 -28.44 9.76
C ASP A 2 19.24 -28.02 11.23
N ASN A 3 19.50 -26.74 11.52
CA ASN A 3 19.51 -26.21 12.88
C ASN A 3 18.14 -25.66 13.30
N ASP A 4 17.27 -25.37 12.35
CA ASP A 4 15.94 -24.80 12.49
C ASP A 4 14.80 -25.79 12.18
N GLU A 5 15.14 -27.04 11.82
CA GLU A 5 14.22 -28.15 11.55
C GLU A 5 13.19 -27.84 10.45
N ASP A 6 13.56 -27.00 9.49
CA ASP A 6 12.71 -26.60 8.37
C ASP A 6 12.80 -27.56 7.16
N GLY A 7 13.68 -28.56 7.25
CA GLY A 7 13.94 -29.55 6.21
C GLY A 7 15.10 -29.18 5.27
N TYR A 8 15.80 -28.07 5.51
CA TYR A 8 16.87 -27.53 4.68
C TYR A 8 18.17 -27.37 5.49
N GLU A 9 19.21 -28.14 5.15
CA GLU A 9 20.49 -28.04 5.86
C GLU A 9 21.27 -26.76 5.51
N ASP A 10 21.63 -25.93 6.51
CA ASP A 10 22.54 -24.77 6.39
C ASP A 10 22.15 -23.68 5.36
N ASN A 11 20.86 -23.36 5.21
CA ASN A 11 20.25 -22.48 4.20
C ASN A 11 20.39 -20.94 4.44
N PHE A 12 21.46 -20.48 5.09
CA PHE A 12 21.62 -19.09 5.60
C PHE A 12 21.45 -17.96 4.57
N ILE A 13 21.74 -18.21 3.28
CA ILE A 13 21.65 -17.22 2.20
C ILE A 13 20.49 -17.51 1.23
N GLY A 14 19.80 -18.64 1.42
CA GLY A 14 18.84 -19.18 0.47
C GLY A 14 19.01 -20.67 0.21
N TRP A 15 18.33 -21.16 -0.83
CA TRP A 15 18.28 -22.57 -1.20
C TRP A 15 18.30 -22.77 -2.72
N ASP A 16 19.03 -23.79 -3.19
CA ASP A 16 18.91 -24.29 -4.55
C ASP A 16 17.89 -25.44 -4.57
N VAL A 17 16.66 -25.11 -4.96
CA VAL A 17 15.56 -26.08 -5.08
C VAL A 17 15.86 -27.11 -6.17
N GLN A 18 16.58 -26.71 -7.21
CA GLN A 18 16.86 -27.54 -8.36
C GLN A 18 17.93 -28.60 -8.05
N SER A 19 18.98 -28.21 -7.33
CA SER A 19 20.08 -29.11 -6.94
C SER A 19 19.85 -29.76 -5.57
N ASN A 20 18.85 -29.27 -4.83
CA ASN A 20 18.52 -29.65 -3.46
C ASN A 20 19.72 -29.48 -2.52
N ASP A 21 20.31 -28.29 -2.53
CA ASP A 21 21.41 -27.88 -1.66
C ASP A 21 21.28 -26.40 -1.22
N ASN A 22 22.18 -25.95 -0.36
CA ASN A 22 22.19 -24.61 0.22
C ASN A 22 23.04 -23.59 -0.56
N ASP A 23 23.41 -23.90 -1.81
CA ASP A 23 24.17 -22.99 -2.67
C ASP A 23 23.28 -22.44 -3.80
N PRO A 24 22.51 -21.37 -3.54
CA PRO A 24 21.71 -20.73 -4.58
C PRO A 24 22.59 -19.97 -5.61
N THR A 25 23.92 -20.00 -5.49
CA THR A 25 24.81 -19.28 -6.39
C THR A 25 25.16 -20.12 -7.62
N TYR A 26 25.27 -19.45 -8.76
CA TYR A 26 25.77 -20.08 -9.98
C TYR A 26 26.77 -19.15 -10.66
N PRO A 27 28.04 -19.57 -10.85
CA PRO A 27 29.11 -18.67 -11.28
C PRO A 27 29.08 -18.33 -12.77
N ASP A 28 28.15 -18.89 -13.54
CA ASP A 28 28.01 -18.64 -14.97
C ASP A 28 27.23 -17.35 -15.25
N ALA A 29 27.80 -16.47 -16.05
CA ALA A 29 27.21 -15.19 -16.42
C ALA A 29 25.86 -15.31 -17.16
N SER A 30 25.56 -16.46 -17.77
CA SER A 30 24.25 -16.74 -18.38
C SER A 30 23.11 -16.84 -17.35
N TYR A 31 23.42 -17.04 -16.06
CA TYR A 31 22.44 -17.10 -14.96
C TYR A 31 22.44 -15.82 -14.11
N ASN A 32 22.81 -14.69 -14.71
CA ASN A 32 22.90 -13.40 -14.01
C ASN A 32 21.55 -12.77 -13.65
N HIS A 33 20.44 -13.24 -14.23
CA HIS A 33 19.11 -12.65 -14.07
C HIS A 33 18.70 -12.49 -12.60
N GLY A 34 18.88 -13.51 -11.76
CA GLY A 34 18.59 -13.42 -10.33
C GLY A 34 19.43 -12.36 -9.60
N THR A 35 20.70 -12.18 -9.97
CA THR A 35 21.54 -11.10 -9.44
C THR A 35 21.04 -9.72 -9.89
N ASN A 36 20.57 -9.61 -11.13
CA ASN A 36 20.02 -8.37 -11.66
C ASN A 36 18.68 -8.01 -10.98
N VAL A 37 17.82 -9.00 -10.74
CA VAL A 37 16.55 -8.85 -10.00
C VAL A 37 16.81 -8.43 -8.55
N ALA A 38 17.72 -9.11 -7.85
CA ALA A 38 18.06 -8.78 -6.47
C ALA A 38 18.59 -7.35 -6.30
N GLY A 39 19.31 -6.83 -7.29
CA GLY A 39 19.79 -5.44 -7.30
C GLY A 39 18.68 -4.39 -7.33
N CYS A 40 17.55 -4.67 -7.98
CA CYS A 40 16.39 -3.77 -7.95
C CYS A 40 15.74 -3.70 -6.56
N VAL A 41 15.84 -4.77 -5.77
CA VAL A 41 15.28 -4.87 -4.42
C VAL A 41 16.23 -4.25 -3.39
N SER A 42 17.46 -4.77 -3.28
CA SER A 42 18.34 -4.50 -2.12
C SER A 42 19.81 -4.30 -2.48
N ALA A 43 20.10 -3.57 -3.56
CA ALA A 43 21.44 -3.03 -3.76
C ALA A 43 21.83 -2.11 -2.59
N SER A 44 23.03 -2.31 -2.06
CA SER A 44 23.52 -1.51 -0.93
C SER A 44 23.48 -0.02 -1.24
N THR A 45 22.65 0.71 -0.51
CA THR A 45 22.38 2.12 -0.76
C THR A 45 23.21 3.03 0.17
N ASN A 46 23.45 4.27 -0.25
CA ASN A 46 24.20 5.29 0.51
C ASN A 46 25.66 4.92 0.84
N ASN A 47 26.32 4.16 -0.04
CA ASN A 47 27.72 3.75 0.08
C ASN A 47 28.66 4.48 -0.90
N ASN A 48 28.16 5.50 -1.62
CA ASN A 48 28.88 6.24 -2.66
C ASN A 48 29.34 5.42 -3.87
N THR A 49 28.73 4.25 -4.14
CA THR A 49 29.06 3.40 -5.28
C THR A 49 27.82 2.99 -6.05
N ASN A 50 27.98 2.81 -7.37
CA ASN A 50 26.98 2.18 -8.25
C ASN A 50 25.56 2.77 -8.17
N ILE A 51 24.61 2.04 -7.56
CA ILE A 51 23.17 2.31 -7.58
C ILE A 51 22.58 2.27 -6.17
N ALA A 52 21.37 2.82 -6.04
CA ALA A 52 20.48 2.62 -4.90
C ALA A 52 19.34 1.69 -5.30
N SER A 53 18.74 1.01 -4.33
CA SER A 53 17.57 0.16 -4.56
C SER A 53 16.35 0.63 -3.78
N VAL A 54 15.19 0.14 -4.19
CA VAL A 54 13.90 0.52 -3.58
C VAL A 54 13.80 0.01 -2.15
N GLY A 55 14.17 -1.23 -1.90
CA GLY A 55 14.07 -1.88 -0.58
C GLY A 55 15.15 -1.45 0.42
N TRP A 56 16.11 -0.59 0.03
CA TRP A 56 17.17 -0.02 0.88
C TRP A 56 18.03 -1.03 1.68
N SER A 57 17.49 -1.62 2.76
CA SER A 57 18.14 -2.58 3.66
C SER A 57 17.35 -3.88 3.84
N VAL A 58 16.37 -4.17 2.99
CA VAL A 58 15.62 -5.44 3.00
C VAL A 58 16.58 -6.61 2.82
N LYS A 59 16.42 -7.67 3.62
CA LYS A 59 17.23 -8.89 3.49
C LYS A 59 16.72 -9.73 2.33
N ILE A 60 17.64 -10.32 1.57
CA ILE A 60 17.31 -11.21 0.45
C ILE A 60 17.52 -12.66 0.87
N MET A 61 16.53 -13.49 0.57
CA MET A 61 16.59 -14.94 0.65
C MET A 61 16.49 -15.48 -0.77
N ALA A 62 17.57 -16.05 -1.30
CA ALA A 62 17.65 -16.44 -2.70
C ALA A 62 17.13 -17.87 -2.92
N PHE A 63 16.24 -18.07 -3.89
CA PHE A 63 15.82 -19.40 -4.33
C PHE A 63 16.20 -19.62 -5.78
N ARG A 64 17.04 -20.62 -6.03
CA ARG A 64 17.36 -21.06 -7.38
C ARG A 64 16.40 -22.19 -7.77
N CYS A 65 15.56 -21.93 -8.77
CA CYS A 65 14.48 -22.82 -9.18
C CYS A 65 14.63 -23.39 -10.59
N SER A 66 15.86 -23.34 -11.14
CA SER A 66 16.16 -23.93 -12.45
C SER A 66 17.66 -24.08 -12.71
N ASN A 67 17.99 -25.06 -13.55
CA ASN A 67 19.28 -25.21 -14.22
C ASN A 67 19.23 -24.67 -15.66
N ASP A 68 18.16 -24.01 -16.05
CA ASP A 68 17.99 -23.38 -17.36
C ASP A 68 17.92 -21.85 -17.17
N PRO A 69 18.69 -21.05 -17.93
CA PRO A 69 18.68 -19.60 -17.79
C PRO A 69 17.38 -18.94 -18.28
N ASP A 70 16.62 -19.63 -19.14
CA ASP A 70 15.43 -19.09 -19.81
C ASP A 70 14.11 -19.58 -19.19
N TYR A 71 14.14 -20.70 -18.46
CA TYR A 71 12.93 -21.33 -17.90
C TYR A 71 13.03 -21.62 -16.41
N ILE A 72 11.94 -21.43 -15.67
CA ILE A 72 11.80 -21.85 -14.28
C ILE A 72 11.02 -23.17 -14.22
N THR A 73 11.58 -24.19 -13.55
CA THR A 73 11.01 -25.55 -13.53
C THR A 73 10.49 -25.96 -12.15
N THR A 74 11.08 -25.44 -11.07
CA THR A 74 10.71 -25.74 -9.67
C THR A 74 10.23 -24.48 -8.93
N GLY A 75 9.64 -23.54 -9.66
CA GLY A 75 9.22 -22.24 -9.13
C GLY A 75 8.13 -22.34 -8.06
N TRP A 76 7.21 -23.29 -8.18
CA TRP A 76 6.13 -23.48 -7.20
C TRP A 76 6.65 -24.04 -5.88
N GLU A 77 7.59 -24.99 -5.93
CA GLU A 77 8.31 -25.49 -4.79
C GLU A 77 9.08 -24.35 -4.13
N GLY A 78 9.80 -23.54 -4.90
CA GLY A 78 10.51 -22.36 -4.40
C GLY A 78 9.61 -21.35 -3.67
N ILE A 79 8.41 -21.06 -4.19
CA ILE A 79 7.44 -20.21 -3.49
C ILE A 79 7.05 -20.80 -2.14
N LEU A 80 6.70 -22.10 -2.11
CA LEU A 80 6.26 -22.76 -0.89
C LEU A 80 7.38 -22.80 0.15
N SER A 81 8.60 -23.17 -0.25
CA SER A 81 9.78 -23.22 0.60
C SER A 81 10.15 -21.85 1.15
N ALA A 82 10.15 -20.80 0.32
CA ALA A 82 10.42 -19.44 0.77
C ALA A 82 9.40 -18.98 1.82
N ALA A 83 8.12 -19.30 1.62
CA ALA A 83 7.07 -18.97 2.58
C ALA A 83 7.25 -19.74 3.90
N GLN A 84 7.56 -21.04 3.83
CA GLN A 84 7.86 -21.88 5.00
C GLN A 84 9.06 -21.38 5.80
N MET A 85 10.08 -20.86 5.11
CA MET A 85 11.27 -20.24 5.71
C MET A 85 11.03 -18.82 6.23
N GLY A 86 9.78 -18.33 6.18
CA GLY A 86 9.40 -17.04 6.77
C GLY A 86 9.65 -15.82 5.89
N ALA A 87 9.73 -15.98 4.56
CA ALA A 87 9.79 -14.83 3.66
C ALA A 87 8.50 -13.98 3.77
N ASN A 88 8.65 -12.71 4.14
CA ASN A 88 7.50 -11.78 4.18
C ASN A 88 6.99 -11.45 2.78
N VAL A 89 7.90 -11.26 1.81
CA VAL A 89 7.59 -10.92 0.42
C VAL A 89 8.36 -11.86 -0.51
N ILE A 90 7.66 -12.46 -1.47
CA ILE A 90 8.23 -13.39 -2.45
C ILE A 90 8.09 -12.76 -3.84
N ASN A 91 9.21 -12.52 -4.51
CA ASN A 91 9.24 -11.99 -5.87
C ASN A 91 9.40 -13.11 -6.90
N CYS A 92 8.49 -13.17 -7.87
CA CYS A 92 8.49 -14.11 -8.98
C CYS A 92 8.69 -13.38 -10.30
N SER A 93 9.94 -13.16 -10.68
CA SER A 93 10.31 -12.56 -11.98
C SER A 93 10.31 -13.59 -13.13
N TRP A 94 9.32 -14.48 -13.13
CA TRP A 94 9.13 -15.56 -14.10
C TRP A 94 7.63 -15.80 -14.32
N GLY A 95 7.27 -16.48 -15.40
CA GLY A 95 5.90 -16.90 -15.62
C GLY A 95 5.67 -17.51 -17.00
N SER A 96 4.42 -17.83 -17.27
CA SER A 96 3.97 -18.41 -18.53
C SER A 96 2.51 -18.07 -18.81
N PHE A 97 2.13 -18.03 -20.09
CA PHE A 97 0.72 -17.97 -20.48
C PHE A 97 0.02 -19.29 -20.19
N GLY A 98 -1.11 -19.22 -19.49
CA GLY A 98 -1.83 -20.39 -18.99
C GLY A 98 -1.11 -21.14 -17.85
N GLY A 99 -1.80 -22.15 -17.30
CA GLY A 99 -1.32 -22.91 -16.14
C GLY A 99 -1.55 -22.19 -14.81
N GLY A 100 -0.64 -22.38 -13.86
CA GLY A 100 -0.72 -21.82 -12.52
C GLY A 100 -0.98 -22.87 -11.43
N ASN A 101 -0.60 -22.54 -10.19
CA ASN A 101 -0.85 -23.36 -9.01
C ASN A 101 -1.43 -22.52 -7.87
N GLN A 102 -2.73 -22.22 -7.96
CA GLN A 102 -3.43 -21.42 -6.95
C GLN A 102 -3.33 -22.03 -5.54
N SER A 103 -3.20 -23.35 -5.42
CA SER A 103 -3.07 -24.01 -4.11
C SER A 103 -1.77 -23.64 -3.38
N VAL A 104 -0.67 -23.51 -4.12
CA VAL A 104 0.63 -23.06 -3.57
C VAL A 104 0.56 -21.58 -3.19
N ILE A 105 -0.02 -20.74 -4.05
CA ILE A 105 -0.21 -19.31 -3.74
C ILE A 105 -1.06 -19.15 -2.47
N ASN A 106 -2.18 -19.88 -2.37
CA ASN A 106 -3.03 -19.83 -1.19
C ASN A 106 -2.32 -20.34 0.06
N ALA A 107 -1.44 -21.33 -0.04
CA ALA A 107 -0.66 -21.81 1.10
C ALA A 107 0.36 -20.74 1.55
N ALA A 108 1.15 -20.19 0.64
CA ALA A 108 2.11 -19.12 0.92
C ALA A 108 1.42 -17.89 1.54
N TYR A 109 0.30 -17.46 0.95
CA TYR A 109 -0.44 -16.30 1.41
C TYR A 109 -1.19 -16.56 2.73
N ASN A 110 -2.09 -17.53 2.78
CA ASN A 110 -3.00 -17.69 3.94
C ASN A 110 -2.34 -18.37 5.14
N ASN A 111 -1.44 -19.34 4.90
CA ASN A 111 -0.90 -20.15 6.00
C ASN A 111 0.43 -19.61 6.52
N TYR A 112 1.26 -19.04 5.65
CA TYR A 112 2.58 -18.52 6.00
C TYR A 112 2.66 -16.99 6.02
N GLY A 113 1.64 -16.30 5.52
CA GLY A 113 1.55 -14.83 5.59
C GLY A 113 2.45 -14.09 4.60
N SER A 114 2.95 -14.76 3.56
CA SER A 114 3.80 -14.13 2.54
C SER A 114 2.96 -13.33 1.53
N ILE A 115 3.41 -12.14 1.13
CA ILE A 115 2.89 -11.43 -0.03
C ILE A 115 3.67 -11.89 -1.26
N ILE A 116 2.96 -12.33 -2.30
CA ILE A 116 3.58 -12.75 -3.57
C ILE A 116 3.47 -11.58 -4.55
N VAL A 117 4.59 -11.23 -5.19
CA VAL A 117 4.67 -10.21 -6.24
C VAL A 117 5.26 -10.86 -7.48
N ALA A 118 4.65 -10.68 -8.64
CA ALA A 118 5.09 -11.36 -9.85
C ALA A 118 5.04 -10.47 -11.09
N SER A 119 5.96 -10.73 -12.02
CA SER A 119 6.03 -10.02 -13.30
C SER A 119 4.91 -10.47 -14.24
N SER A 120 4.21 -9.53 -14.88
CA SER A 120 3.09 -9.84 -15.78
C SER A 120 3.51 -10.52 -17.09
N GLY A 121 4.80 -10.48 -17.45
CA GLY A 121 5.32 -11.05 -18.68
C GLY A 121 5.68 -9.99 -19.74
N ASN A 122 6.45 -10.39 -20.74
CA ASN A 122 7.03 -9.48 -21.74
C ASN A 122 6.32 -9.60 -23.10
N GLY A 123 5.00 -9.84 -23.08
CA GLY A 123 4.21 -10.01 -24.29
C GLY A 123 4.33 -11.39 -24.94
N GLY A 124 3.84 -11.50 -26.17
CA GLY A 124 3.90 -12.71 -26.99
C GLY A 124 5.22 -12.86 -27.74
N ASP A 125 5.42 -14.02 -28.37
CA ASP A 125 6.62 -14.34 -29.17
C ASP A 125 6.82 -13.39 -30.37
N ASP A 126 5.78 -12.64 -30.76
CA ASP A 126 5.82 -11.62 -31.79
C ASP A 126 6.34 -10.25 -31.30
N GLY A 127 6.72 -10.17 -30.01
CA GLY A 127 7.26 -8.97 -29.36
C GLY A 127 6.20 -7.92 -29.01
N ASN A 128 4.93 -8.29 -29.12
CA ASN A 128 3.79 -7.42 -28.86
C ASN A 128 3.18 -7.74 -27.49
N THR A 129 2.57 -6.74 -26.85
CA THR A 129 1.68 -6.95 -25.70
C THR A 129 0.74 -8.13 -25.93
N ASN A 130 0.74 -9.05 -24.95
CA ASN A 130 -0.24 -10.09 -24.83
C ASN A 130 -1.25 -9.69 -23.75
N PHE A 131 -2.52 -10.05 -23.95
CA PHE A 131 -3.64 -9.79 -23.04
C PHE A 131 -4.14 -11.06 -22.33
N ASP A 132 -3.56 -12.21 -22.66
CA ASP A 132 -3.93 -13.49 -22.08
C ASP A 132 -3.47 -13.59 -20.62
N PHE A 133 -4.18 -14.45 -19.88
CA PHE A 133 -3.84 -14.80 -18.51
C PHE A 133 -2.40 -15.33 -18.39
N HIS A 134 -1.63 -14.75 -17.47
CA HIS A 134 -0.23 -15.09 -17.23
C HIS A 134 -0.03 -15.55 -15.78
N ALA A 135 0.54 -16.73 -15.54
CA ALA A 135 0.79 -17.27 -14.22
C ALA A 135 2.29 -17.14 -13.85
N PRO A 136 2.66 -16.85 -12.58
CA PRO A 136 1.79 -16.73 -11.42
C PRO A 136 1.08 -15.38 -11.28
N SER A 137 1.48 -14.35 -12.03
CA SER A 137 1.04 -12.96 -11.82
C SER A 137 -0.47 -12.76 -11.79
N GLY A 138 -1.23 -13.41 -12.67
CA GLY A 138 -2.67 -13.28 -12.72
C GLY A 138 -3.45 -14.15 -11.72
N LEU A 139 -2.77 -14.93 -10.88
CA LEU A 139 -3.44 -15.72 -9.84
C LEU A 139 -3.94 -14.82 -8.71
N ASN A 140 -5.01 -15.24 -8.03
CA ASN A 140 -5.50 -14.52 -6.85
C ASN A 140 -4.45 -14.54 -5.74
N ASN A 141 -4.39 -13.48 -4.93
CA ASN A 141 -3.39 -13.27 -3.88
C ASN A 141 -1.94 -13.10 -4.40
N VAL A 142 -1.80 -12.63 -5.64
CA VAL A 142 -0.51 -12.22 -6.23
C VAL A 142 -0.64 -10.78 -6.68
N ILE A 143 0.33 -9.94 -6.34
CA ILE A 143 0.45 -8.58 -6.89
C ILE A 143 1.13 -8.70 -8.27
N SER A 144 0.34 -8.50 -9.32
CA SER A 144 0.73 -8.57 -10.72
C SER A 144 1.29 -7.23 -11.20
N VAL A 145 2.54 -7.25 -11.67
CA VAL A 145 3.27 -6.03 -12.01
C VAL A 145 3.64 -6.00 -13.49
N SER A 146 3.06 -5.05 -14.22
CA SER A 146 3.45 -4.74 -15.60
C SER A 146 4.55 -3.67 -15.65
N ALA A 147 5.06 -3.43 -16.85
CA ALA A 147 6.20 -2.57 -17.08
C ALA A 147 5.84 -1.33 -17.89
N ILE A 148 6.47 -0.23 -17.52
CA ILE A 148 6.47 1.02 -18.29
C ILE A 148 7.91 1.52 -18.46
N GLY A 149 8.10 2.32 -19.50
CA GLY A 149 9.34 3.01 -19.80
C GLY A 149 9.43 4.40 -19.23
N GLN A 150 10.39 5.16 -19.75
CA GLN A 150 10.55 6.57 -19.40
C GLN A 150 9.33 7.38 -19.82
N ASN A 151 8.95 8.37 -19.00
CA ASN A 151 7.78 9.22 -19.20
C ASN A 151 6.45 8.46 -19.25
N ASP A 152 6.36 7.35 -18.50
CA ASP A 152 5.14 6.52 -18.38
C ASP A 152 4.64 5.92 -19.69
N ASN A 153 5.55 5.76 -20.66
CA ASN A 153 5.27 5.11 -21.92
C ASN A 153 5.12 3.60 -21.71
N PHE A 154 3.95 3.03 -22.00
CA PHE A 154 3.72 1.59 -21.92
C PHE A 154 4.49 0.81 -22.99
N GLY A 155 4.75 1.41 -24.16
CA GLY A 155 5.62 0.83 -25.18
C GLY A 155 5.10 -0.41 -25.91
N CYS A 156 3.91 -0.93 -25.56
CA CYS A 156 3.21 -1.98 -26.30
C CYS A 156 3.92 -3.34 -26.43
N TRP A 157 4.77 -3.68 -25.45
CA TRP A 157 5.50 -4.94 -25.41
C TRP A 157 5.20 -5.76 -24.15
N ALA A 158 4.96 -5.11 -23.01
CA ALA A 158 4.70 -5.82 -21.76
C ALA A 158 3.31 -6.45 -21.81
N THR A 159 3.11 -7.53 -21.05
CA THR A 159 1.77 -8.11 -20.88
C THR A 159 0.88 -7.13 -20.11
N ALA A 160 -0.33 -6.94 -20.60
CA ALA A 160 -1.40 -6.17 -19.97
C ALA A 160 -2.61 -7.08 -19.75
N GLY A 161 -3.56 -6.69 -18.91
CA GLY A 161 -4.79 -7.45 -18.70
C GLY A 161 -5.50 -7.07 -17.42
N GLU A 162 -6.73 -7.55 -17.27
CA GLU A 162 -7.58 -7.29 -16.09
C GLU A 162 -6.98 -7.82 -14.77
N THR A 163 -5.97 -8.68 -14.86
CA THR A 163 -5.26 -9.23 -13.70
C THR A 163 -3.98 -8.48 -13.36
N VAL A 164 -3.67 -7.35 -14.02
CA VAL A 164 -2.55 -6.48 -13.66
C VAL A 164 -3.00 -5.51 -12.56
N ASP A 165 -2.27 -5.45 -11.45
CA ASP A 165 -2.63 -4.59 -10.31
C ASP A 165 -1.98 -3.21 -10.40
N LEU A 166 -0.76 -3.14 -10.93
CA LEU A 166 -0.03 -1.89 -11.13
C LEU A 166 1.11 -2.03 -12.15
N CYS A 167 1.66 -0.89 -12.55
CA CYS A 167 2.84 -0.77 -13.39
C CYS A 167 4.04 -0.25 -12.59
N ALA A 168 5.25 -0.67 -12.96
CA ALA A 168 6.49 -0.09 -12.43
C ALA A 168 7.56 0.01 -13.53
N PRO A 169 8.61 0.83 -13.37
CA PRO A 169 9.66 0.97 -14.36
C PRO A 169 10.28 -0.37 -14.75
N GLY A 170 10.25 -0.70 -16.04
CA GLY A 170 10.78 -1.96 -16.58
C GLY A 170 11.70 -1.78 -17.78
N GLU A 171 11.90 -0.55 -18.27
CA GLU A 171 12.81 -0.28 -19.39
C GLU A 171 14.09 0.44 -18.97
N ASN A 172 15.23 -0.03 -19.51
CA ASN A 172 16.54 0.57 -19.27
C ASN A 172 16.88 0.71 -17.76
N ILE A 173 16.56 -0.34 -17.01
CA ILE A 173 16.74 -0.42 -15.56
C ILE A 173 18.20 -0.75 -15.26
N ARG A 174 18.91 0.21 -14.65
CA ARG A 174 20.29 -0.01 -14.21
C ARG A 174 20.30 -0.77 -12.90
N THR A 175 20.87 -1.97 -12.90
CA THR A 175 20.93 -2.87 -11.73
C THR A 175 22.31 -3.51 -11.55
N THR A 176 22.53 -4.23 -10.46
CA THR A 176 23.77 -4.97 -10.17
C THR A 176 24.03 -6.06 -11.20
N ASN A 177 25.30 -6.30 -11.53
CA ASN A 177 25.69 -7.37 -12.44
C ASN A 177 26.47 -8.49 -11.71
N LEU A 178 26.34 -9.72 -12.20
CA LEU A 178 27.15 -10.84 -11.71
C LEU A 178 28.64 -10.57 -11.98
N GLY A 179 29.49 -10.81 -10.99
CA GLY A 179 30.92 -10.47 -11.05
C GLY A 179 31.24 -8.99 -10.75
N GLY A 180 30.23 -8.17 -10.44
CA GLY A 180 30.39 -6.79 -9.99
C GLY A 180 30.01 -5.73 -11.04
N GLY A 181 29.94 -4.48 -10.58
CA GLY A 181 29.48 -3.35 -11.40
C GLY A 181 27.98 -3.36 -11.64
N THR A 182 27.56 -2.75 -12.74
CA THR A 182 26.15 -2.54 -13.09
C THR A 182 25.88 -2.84 -14.56
N ILE A 183 24.66 -3.23 -14.86
CA ILE A 183 24.15 -3.47 -16.22
C ILE A 183 22.79 -2.81 -16.39
N ASN A 184 22.43 -2.44 -17.63
CA ASN A 184 21.09 -1.99 -17.95
C ASN A 184 20.26 -3.17 -18.47
N MET A 185 19.09 -3.36 -17.89
CA MET A 185 18.18 -4.44 -18.21
C MET A 185 16.82 -3.91 -18.66
N TRP A 186 16.00 -4.79 -19.22
CA TRP A 186 14.65 -4.49 -19.68
C TRP A 186 13.74 -5.71 -19.43
N GLY A 187 12.49 -5.47 -19.04
CA GLY A 187 11.48 -6.50 -18.80
C GLY A 187 10.67 -6.27 -17.53
N THR A 188 9.47 -6.87 -17.48
CA THR A 188 8.61 -6.89 -16.27
C THR A 188 9.28 -7.58 -15.09
N SER A 189 10.27 -8.45 -15.37
CA SER A 189 11.17 -9.04 -14.38
C SER A 189 11.92 -8.01 -13.51
N PHE A 190 12.02 -6.75 -13.93
CA PHE A 190 12.65 -5.65 -13.18
C PHE A 190 11.63 -4.71 -12.53
N SER A 191 10.42 -4.63 -13.07
CA SER A 191 9.28 -3.93 -12.45
C SER A 191 8.81 -4.65 -11.18
N SER A 192 8.60 -5.97 -11.26
CA SER A 192 8.16 -6.81 -10.14
C SER A 192 9.02 -6.69 -8.87
N PRO A 193 10.37 -6.79 -8.94
CA PRO A 193 11.21 -6.66 -7.75
C PRO A 193 11.27 -5.24 -7.19
N MET A 194 11.09 -4.20 -8.01
CA MET A 194 10.95 -2.84 -7.50
C MET A 194 9.70 -2.72 -6.64
N THR A 195 8.58 -3.30 -7.08
CA THR A 195 7.34 -3.38 -6.31
C THR A 195 7.52 -4.24 -5.06
N ALA A 196 8.16 -5.41 -5.14
CA ALA A 196 8.44 -6.24 -3.97
C ALA A 196 9.31 -5.52 -2.93
N GLY A 197 10.29 -4.74 -3.39
CA GLY A 197 11.10 -3.87 -2.53
C GLY A 197 10.27 -2.77 -1.87
N ALA A 198 9.30 -2.18 -2.59
CA ALA A 198 8.40 -1.16 -2.04
C ALA A 198 7.45 -1.75 -0.99
N VAL A 199 6.87 -2.92 -1.24
CA VAL A 199 6.06 -3.68 -0.28
C VAL A 199 6.85 -3.92 1.00
N ALA A 200 8.08 -4.45 0.88
CA ALA A 200 8.92 -4.74 2.03
C ALA A 200 9.37 -3.48 2.78
N LEU A 201 9.65 -2.39 2.08
CA LEU A 201 9.98 -1.10 2.68
C LEU A 201 8.79 -0.54 3.48
N LEU A 202 7.59 -0.54 2.90
CA LEU A 202 6.37 -0.08 3.56
C LEU A 202 6.09 -0.92 4.81
N TRP A 203 6.18 -2.25 4.68
CA TRP A 203 5.97 -3.16 5.81
C TRP A 203 6.99 -2.96 6.93
N SER A 204 8.23 -2.58 6.59
CA SER A 204 9.25 -2.24 7.61
C SER A 204 8.91 -0.96 8.39
N LYS A 205 8.17 -0.02 7.79
CA LYS A 205 7.67 1.19 8.48
C LYS A 205 6.47 0.84 9.38
N TYR A 206 5.61 -0.08 8.96
CA TYR A 206 4.41 -0.51 9.70
C TYR A 206 4.46 -2.01 10.04
N PRO A 207 5.38 -2.46 10.91
CA PRO A 207 5.65 -3.89 11.13
C PRO A 207 4.47 -4.66 11.77
N SER A 208 3.53 -3.95 12.41
CA SER A 208 2.33 -4.54 13.01
C SER A 208 1.13 -4.57 12.07
N ALA A 209 1.23 -3.96 10.88
CA ALA A 209 0.12 -3.90 9.94
C ALA A 209 -0.16 -5.29 9.31
N PRO A 210 -1.44 -5.64 9.07
CA PRO A 210 -1.80 -6.83 8.30
C PRO A 210 -1.21 -6.79 6.89
N LYS A 211 -0.86 -7.97 6.36
CA LYS A 211 -0.27 -8.08 5.01
C LYS A 211 -1.23 -7.61 3.91
N GLU A 212 -2.53 -7.85 4.11
CA GLU A 212 -3.60 -7.39 3.21
C GLU A 212 -3.54 -5.87 3.07
N TRP A 213 -3.48 -5.17 4.20
CA TRP A 213 -3.41 -3.71 4.26
C TRP A 213 -2.14 -3.17 3.59
N ILE A 214 -0.98 -3.81 3.80
CA ILE A 214 0.27 -3.43 3.12
C ILE A 214 0.15 -3.54 1.60
N GLY A 215 -0.44 -4.63 1.10
CA GLY A 215 -0.68 -4.82 -0.34
C GLY A 215 -1.66 -3.77 -0.89
N GLU A 216 -2.77 -3.52 -0.18
CA GLU A 216 -3.79 -2.54 -0.56
C GLU A 216 -3.23 -1.12 -0.62
N ILE A 217 -2.41 -0.69 0.34
CA ILE A 217 -1.76 0.62 0.30
C ILE A 217 -0.92 0.76 -0.97
N ILE A 218 -0.10 -0.25 -1.31
CA ILE A 218 0.78 -0.20 -2.49
C ILE A 218 -0.03 -0.06 -3.79
N ILE A 219 -1.15 -0.77 -3.90
CA ILE A 219 -2.01 -0.74 -5.09
C ILE A 219 -2.82 0.58 -5.15
N ASN A 220 -3.38 1.04 -4.03
CA ASN A 220 -4.29 2.19 -4.02
C ASN A 220 -3.58 3.54 -4.01
N SER A 221 -2.25 3.57 -3.89
CA SER A 221 -1.46 4.80 -3.83
C SER A 221 -0.60 5.06 -5.07
N THR A 222 -0.93 4.43 -6.21
CA THR A 222 -0.18 4.59 -7.46
C THR A 222 -0.47 5.95 -8.12
N ASP A 223 0.37 6.33 -9.08
CA ASP A 223 0.13 7.50 -9.95
C ASP A 223 -0.52 7.05 -11.26
N GLU A 224 -1.70 7.58 -11.58
CA GLU A 224 -2.29 7.39 -12.91
C GLU A 224 -1.42 8.03 -14.01
N PHE A 225 -1.44 7.44 -15.21
CA PHE A 225 -0.71 7.95 -16.38
C PHE A 225 -1.50 7.79 -17.68
N SER A 226 -1.16 8.59 -18.69
CA SER A 226 -2.01 8.76 -19.89
C SER A 226 -2.27 7.49 -20.68
N ASP A 227 -1.28 6.60 -20.77
CA ASP A 227 -1.38 5.39 -21.59
C ASP A 227 -2.42 4.39 -21.05
N MET A 228 -2.81 4.49 -19.76
CA MET A 228 -3.88 3.70 -19.16
C MET A 228 -5.23 3.90 -19.87
N TYR A 229 -5.46 5.06 -20.48
CA TYR A 229 -6.67 5.37 -21.25
C TYR A 229 -6.44 5.30 -22.76
N GLY A 230 -5.29 4.78 -23.16
CA GLY A 230 -4.87 4.65 -24.55
C GLY A 230 -5.30 3.32 -25.19
N SER A 231 -4.56 2.95 -26.23
CA SER A 231 -4.76 1.66 -26.90
C SER A 231 -3.43 1.08 -27.34
N CYS A 232 -3.37 -0.25 -27.40
CA CYS A 232 -2.22 -1.00 -27.87
C CYS A 232 -2.65 -2.08 -28.87
N GLN A 233 -2.03 -2.10 -30.05
CA GLN A 233 -2.42 -2.94 -31.19
C GLN A 233 -3.92 -2.92 -31.51
N GLY A 234 -4.59 -1.78 -31.28
CA GLY A 234 -6.04 -1.64 -31.52
C GLY A 234 -6.93 -2.13 -30.37
N ASN A 235 -6.38 -2.65 -29.28
CA ASN A 235 -7.10 -2.97 -28.05
C ASN A 235 -7.04 -1.81 -27.06
N SER A 236 -8.11 -1.57 -26.32
CA SER A 236 -8.11 -0.56 -25.24
C SER A 236 -7.19 -1.01 -24.10
N LEU A 237 -6.49 -0.06 -23.48
CA LEU A 237 -5.71 -0.29 -22.25
C LEU A 237 -6.49 0.06 -20.97
N GLU A 238 -7.70 0.60 -21.10
CA GLU A 238 -8.55 0.95 -19.96
C GLU A 238 -8.85 -0.30 -19.11
N GLY A 239 -8.45 -0.27 -17.84
CA GLY A 239 -8.56 -1.40 -16.92
C GLY A 239 -7.52 -2.52 -17.13
N MET A 240 -6.53 -2.34 -18.00
CA MET A 240 -5.54 -3.38 -18.35
C MET A 240 -4.15 -3.14 -17.76
N LEU A 241 -3.90 -1.97 -17.16
CA LEU A 241 -2.62 -1.56 -16.58
C LEU A 241 -2.67 -1.35 -15.06
N GLY A 242 -3.74 -1.86 -14.43
CA GLY A 242 -3.98 -1.76 -13.01
C GLY A 242 -4.31 -0.35 -12.54
N SER A 243 -3.90 -0.05 -11.32
CA SER A 243 -4.16 1.21 -10.61
C SER A 243 -3.29 2.38 -11.09
N GLY A 244 -2.10 2.11 -11.65
CA GLY A 244 -1.16 3.14 -12.10
C GLY A 244 0.30 2.75 -11.87
N ARG A 245 1.19 3.75 -11.93
CA ARG A 245 2.62 3.59 -11.65
C ARG A 245 2.89 3.54 -10.15
N LEU A 246 3.70 2.59 -9.70
CA LEU A 246 4.22 2.51 -8.32
C LEU A 246 4.73 3.87 -7.80
N ASN A 247 4.15 4.34 -6.69
CA ASN A 247 4.58 5.56 -5.99
C ASN A 247 4.71 5.31 -4.48
N ILE A 248 5.96 5.18 -4.01
CA ILE A 248 6.28 4.83 -2.62
C ILE A 248 6.02 6.01 -1.67
N TYR A 249 6.27 7.24 -2.13
CA TYR A 249 6.03 8.42 -1.30
C TYR A 249 4.55 8.59 -1.03
N ASN A 250 3.72 8.44 -2.07
CA ASN A 250 2.28 8.48 -1.93
C ASN A 250 1.76 7.30 -1.08
N ALA A 251 2.34 6.10 -1.21
CA ALA A 251 2.02 4.96 -0.35
C ALA A 251 2.19 5.28 1.13
N ILE A 252 3.30 5.94 1.49
CA ILE A 252 3.58 6.32 2.87
C ILE A 252 2.61 7.40 3.36
N LEU A 253 2.35 8.43 2.56
CA LEU A 253 1.39 9.48 2.93
C LEU A 253 -0.02 8.94 3.10
N TYR A 254 -0.45 8.06 2.18
CA TYR A 254 -1.75 7.43 2.24
C TYR A 254 -1.87 6.55 3.48
N ALA A 255 -0.88 5.68 3.74
CA ALA A 255 -0.79 4.90 4.97
C ALA A 255 -0.89 5.77 6.24
N ASP A 256 -0.09 6.82 6.36
CA ASP A 256 -0.11 7.73 7.51
C ASP A 256 -1.49 8.41 7.69
N SER A 257 -2.17 8.72 6.57
CA SER A 257 -3.53 9.31 6.61
C SER A 257 -4.59 8.35 7.15
N LEU A 258 -4.49 7.05 6.85
CA LEU A 258 -5.44 6.06 7.35
C LEU A 258 -5.19 5.71 8.82
N LEU A 259 -4.00 5.99 9.34
CA LEU A 259 -3.66 5.78 10.75
C LEU A 259 -4.08 6.94 11.66
N SER A 260 -4.63 8.01 11.09
CA SER A 260 -5.14 9.16 11.81
C SER A 260 -6.67 9.20 11.72
N PRO A 261 -7.40 9.53 12.80
CA PRO A 261 -8.84 9.72 12.71
C PRO A 261 -9.20 10.92 11.82
N SER A 262 -10.33 10.85 11.13
CA SER A 262 -10.86 11.91 10.28
C SER A 262 -12.26 12.28 10.76
N LEU A 263 -12.33 13.34 11.57
CA LEU A 263 -13.54 13.71 12.31
C LEU A 263 -14.34 14.79 11.59
N LEU A 264 -15.67 14.63 11.56
CA LEU A 264 -16.59 15.62 11.00
C LEU A 264 -17.80 15.86 11.91
N ILE A 265 -18.41 17.03 11.77
CA ILE A 265 -19.72 17.32 12.39
C ILE A 265 -20.80 16.78 11.46
N GLU A 266 -21.51 15.74 11.89
CA GLU A 266 -22.65 15.19 11.14
C GLU A 266 -23.93 15.96 11.42
N GLU A 267 -24.14 16.36 12.67
CA GLU A 267 -25.35 17.05 13.10
C GLU A 267 -25.06 18.07 14.20
N ILE A 268 -25.79 19.18 14.17
CA ILE A 268 -25.81 20.20 15.21
C ILE A 268 -27.23 20.28 15.75
N ASN A 269 -27.37 20.06 17.05
CA ASN A 269 -28.65 20.06 17.75
C ASN A 269 -28.70 21.22 18.75
N TYR A 270 -29.73 22.06 18.66
CA TYR A 270 -29.97 23.16 19.58
C TYR A 270 -31.07 22.78 20.58
N LEU A 271 -30.82 22.97 21.86
CA LEU A 271 -31.77 22.71 22.95
C LEU A 271 -31.93 23.96 23.82
N ASN A 272 -33.05 24.06 24.53
CA ASN A 272 -33.45 25.21 25.36
C ASN A 272 -33.83 26.48 24.59
N ASP A 273 -34.50 26.31 23.46
CA ASP A 273 -35.36 27.37 22.93
C ASP A 273 -36.57 27.55 23.88
N SER A 274 -36.67 28.73 24.48
CA SER A 274 -37.62 28.99 25.57
C SER A 274 -39.05 29.17 25.06
N ASP A 275 -39.22 29.58 23.81
CA ASP A 275 -40.52 29.88 23.19
C ASP A 275 -40.93 28.89 22.09
N GLY A 276 -40.01 28.01 21.68
CA GLY A 276 -40.24 26.89 20.77
C GLY A 276 -40.33 27.30 19.31
N ASP A 277 -39.86 28.49 18.93
CA ASP A 277 -39.88 29.01 17.57
C ASP A 277 -38.69 28.57 16.69
N GLY A 278 -37.71 27.89 17.30
CA GLY A 278 -36.49 27.39 16.68
C GLY A 278 -35.41 28.46 16.47
N VAL A 279 -35.56 29.65 17.04
CA VAL A 279 -34.68 30.80 16.90
C VAL A 279 -33.99 31.09 18.22
N PHE A 280 -32.68 31.29 18.16
CA PHE A 280 -31.91 31.72 19.33
C PHE A 280 -32.12 33.22 19.56
N ASN A 281 -32.97 33.58 20.51
CA ASN A 281 -33.41 34.96 20.73
C ASN A 281 -32.50 35.73 21.71
N PRO A 282 -32.38 37.07 21.59
CA PRO A 282 -31.70 37.92 22.56
C PRO A 282 -32.20 37.67 23.99
N GLY A 283 -31.27 37.46 24.92
CA GLY A 283 -31.55 37.15 26.33
C GLY A 283 -31.64 35.66 26.66
N GLU A 284 -31.56 34.76 25.67
CA GLU A 284 -31.65 33.32 25.88
C GLU A 284 -30.31 32.61 26.10
N GLN A 285 -30.38 31.41 26.70
CA GLN A 285 -29.27 30.46 26.77
C GLN A 285 -29.62 29.18 26.02
N VAL A 286 -28.85 28.87 24.98
CA VAL A 286 -29.01 27.66 24.18
C VAL A 286 -27.88 26.69 24.46
N LYS A 287 -28.26 25.41 24.55
CA LYS A 287 -27.31 24.30 24.58
C LYS A 287 -27.10 23.82 23.16
N VAL A 288 -25.86 23.84 22.70
CA VAL A 288 -25.48 23.33 21.38
C VAL A 288 -24.83 21.97 21.57
N LYS A 289 -25.39 20.96 20.93
CA LYS A 289 -24.89 19.59 20.94
C LYS A 289 -24.42 19.20 19.55
N LEU A 290 -23.39 18.37 19.50
CA LEU A 290 -22.82 17.85 18.25
C LEU A 290 -23.00 16.33 18.19
N VAL A 291 -23.26 15.85 16.98
CA VAL A 291 -22.97 14.47 16.57
C VAL A 291 -21.70 14.50 15.75
N ILE A 292 -20.67 13.78 16.20
CA ILE A 292 -19.36 13.70 15.54
C ILE A 292 -19.24 12.33 14.89
N GLY A 293 -18.98 12.32 13.59
CA GLY A 293 -18.64 11.13 12.82
C GLY A 293 -17.12 10.99 12.68
N ASN A 294 -16.66 9.75 12.52
CA ASN A 294 -15.32 9.42 12.05
C ASN A 294 -15.45 8.77 10.67
N GLU A 295 -14.69 9.21 9.68
CA GLU A 295 -14.80 8.67 8.32
C GLU A 295 -14.53 7.15 8.29
N GLU A 296 -15.10 6.47 7.30
CA GLU A 296 -14.87 5.04 7.12
C GLU A 296 -13.48 4.78 6.53
N GLY A 297 -12.77 3.79 7.07
CA GLY A 297 -11.46 3.35 6.58
C GLY A 297 -10.26 4.04 7.22
N VAL A 298 -10.49 4.90 8.23
CA VAL A 298 -9.44 5.57 9.00
C VAL A 298 -9.32 4.98 10.40
N ALA A 299 -8.38 5.47 11.20
CA ALA A 299 -8.17 4.96 12.54
C ALA A 299 -9.29 5.39 13.50
N ASP A 300 -9.55 4.57 14.51
CA ASP A 300 -10.49 4.92 15.58
C ASP A 300 -10.04 6.21 16.29
N ALA A 301 -11.01 7.03 16.66
CA ALA A 301 -10.77 8.30 17.32
C ALA A 301 -11.00 8.17 18.83
N GLU A 302 -9.94 8.35 19.61
CA GLU A 302 -9.99 8.36 21.07
C GLU A 302 -9.80 9.79 21.62
N ASN A 303 -10.27 10.01 22.85
CA ASN A 303 -10.15 11.29 23.56
C ASN A 303 -10.66 12.47 22.72
N VAL A 304 -11.78 12.29 22.03
CA VAL A 304 -12.32 13.30 21.11
C VAL A 304 -12.82 14.50 21.91
N VAL A 305 -12.35 15.69 21.54
CA VAL A 305 -12.75 16.97 22.13
C VAL A 305 -13.15 17.93 21.02
N ALA A 306 -14.31 18.55 21.17
CA ALA A 306 -14.74 19.65 20.33
C ALA A 306 -14.69 20.96 21.13
N THR A 307 -14.18 22.03 20.53
CA THR A 307 -14.20 23.37 21.12
C THR A 307 -14.82 24.39 20.19
N ILE A 308 -15.69 25.25 20.70
CA ILE A 308 -16.33 26.34 19.93
C ILE A 308 -15.73 27.70 20.25
N SER A 309 -15.64 28.56 19.25
CA SER A 309 -15.23 29.95 19.37
C SER A 309 -16.04 30.85 18.44
N SER A 310 -16.20 32.12 18.83
CA SER A 310 -16.75 33.17 18.00
C SER A 310 -16.12 34.49 18.39
N GLU A 311 -15.88 35.35 17.40
CA GLU A 311 -15.43 36.74 17.60
C GLU A 311 -16.62 37.72 17.59
N ASP A 312 -17.84 37.21 17.46
CA ASP A 312 -19.06 38.02 17.42
C ASP A 312 -19.46 38.46 18.83
N ASP A 313 -19.61 39.77 19.02
CA ASP A 313 -19.89 40.38 20.32
C ASP A 313 -21.36 40.23 20.76
N ARG A 314 -22.23 39.67 19.91
CA ARG A 314 -23.64 39.44 20.22
C ARG A 314 -23.89 38.23 21.11
N ILE A 315 -22.91 37.33 21.23
CA ILE A 315 -23.01 36.13 22.07
C ILE A 315 -21.88 36.02 23.08
N ALA A 316 -22.12 35.29 24.16
CA ALA A 316 -21.11 34.81 25.07
C ALA A 316 -21.11 33.29 25.10
N ILE A 317 -19.94 32.69 24.87
CA ILE A 317 -19.75 31.25 25.03
C ILE A 317 -19.40 31.00 26.49
N LEU A 318 -20.32 30.37 27.23
CA LEU A 318 -20.22 30.11 28.66
C LEU A 318 -19.57 28.75 28.97
N ASP A 319 -19.81 27.78 28.10
CA ASP A 319 -19.07 26.52 28.03
C ASP A 319 -18.69 26.27 26.58
N ASN A 320 -17.39 26.16 26.35
CA ASN A 320 -16.81 26.12 25.01
C ASN A 320 -16.29 24.74 24.63
N THR A 321 -16.43 23.72 25.48
CA THR A 321 -15.81 22.41 25.28
C THR A 321 -16.84 21.31 25.37
N ILE A 322 -16.74 20.30 24.50
CA ILE A 322 -17.44 19.03 24.61
C ILE A 322 -16.40 17.92 24.59
N THR A 323 -16.47 17.00 25.54
CA THR A 323 -15.64 15.78 25.57
C THR A 323 -16.50 14.56 25.24
N PHE A 324 -15.99 13.71 24.36
CA PHE A 324 -16.60 12.43 24.01
C PHE A 324 -15.87 11.32 24.77
N GLU A 325 -16.57 10.65 25.68
CA GLU A 325 -15.96 9.64 26.56
C GLU A 325 -15.64 8.33 25.85
N ASN A 326 -16.39 8.00 24.79
CA ASN A 326 -16.23 6.75 24.05
C ASN A 326 -15.40 6.99 22.80
N THR A 327 -14.59 5.99 22.46
CA THR A 327 -13.95 5.87 21.15
C THR A 327 -15.01 5.96 20.05
N ILE A 328 -14.72 6.72 19.00
CA ILE A 328 -15.52 6.78 17.78
C ILE A 328 -14.84 5.87 16.76
N GLY A 329 -15.41 4.70 16.52
CA GLY A 329 -14.86 3.75 15.56
C GLY A 329 -14.84 4.30 14.15
N SER A 330 -13.97 3.75 13.30
CA SER A 330 -14.00 3.99 11.84
C SER A 330 -15.42 3.84 11.28
N GLY A 331 -15.94 4.88 10.61
CA GLY A 331 -17.28 4.89 10.01
C GLY A 331 -18.44 5.00 11.02
N GLU A 332 -18.15 5.19 12.31
CA GLU A 332 -19.15 5.38 13.36
C GLU A 332 -19.33 6.85 13.71
N SER A 333 -20.42 7.14 14.43
CA SER A 333 -20.66 8.45 15.01
C SER A 333 -21.03 8.39 16.48
N SER A 334 -20.77 9.49 17.18
CA SER A 334 -20.93 9.60 18.62
C SER A 334 -21.57 10.93 19.01
N PHE A 335 -22.32 10.90 20.10
CA PHE A 335 -22.94 12.06 20.72
C PHE A 335 -22.83 11.96 22.24
N THR A 336 -22.86 13.10 22.92
CA THR A 336 -22.82 13.16 24.38
C THR A 336 -24.20 13.46 24.97
N LEU A 337 -24.58 12.70 26.00
CA LEU A 337 -25.85 12.88 26.70
C LEU A 337 -25.82 14.09 27.64
N LEU A 338 -24.69 14.29 28.34
CA LEU A 338 -24.60 15.28 29.42
C LEU A 338 -23.85 16.54 28.99
N ASP A 339 -22.83 16.39 28.16
CA ASP A 339 -21.94 17.49 27.78
C ASP A 339 -22.50 18.29 26.59
N HIS A 340 -22.21 19.58 26.52
CA HIS A 340 -22.74 20.51 25.52
C HIS A 340 -21.99 21.84 25.57
N PHE A 341 -21.93 22.54 24.44
CA PHE A 341 -21.61 23.97 24.50
C PHE A 341 -22.80 24.73 25.09
N LEU A 342 -22.50 25.76 25.88
CA LEU A 342 -23.51 26.65 26.43
C LEU A 342 -23.26 28.06 25.88
N VAL A 343 -24.22 28.60 25.14
CA VAL A 343 -24.12 29.91 24.49
C VAL A 343 -25.24 30.81 24.99
N TYR A 344 -24.92 32.06 25.28
CA TYR A 344 -25.84 33.10 25.72
C TYR A 344 -25.89 34.24 24.70
N ALA A 345 -27.09 34.70 24.33
CA ALA A 345 -27.27 35.89 23.50
C ALA A 345 -27.57 37.10 24.40
N PHE A 346 -26.87 38.22 24.22
CA PHE A 346 -27.12 39.43 25.02
C PHE A 346 -28.49 40.06 24.69
N GLU A 347 -29.15 40.70 25.66
CA GLU A 347 -30.56 41.15 25.53
C GLU A 347 -30.82 42.20 24.43
N ASP A 348 -29.84 43.03 24.09
CA ASP A 348 -30.00 44.21 23.22
C ASP A 348 -29.36 44.03 21.81
N VAL A 349 -29.15 42.79 21.36
CA VAL A 349 -28.45 42.50 20.10
C VAL A 349 -29.41 42.34 18.92
N GLU A 350 -28.94 42.69 17.71
CA GLU A 350 -29.70 42.47 16.48
C GLU A 350 -29.67 40.99 16.06
N LEU A 351 -30.84 40.48 15.64
CA LEU A 351 -30.98 39.15 15.05
C LEU A 351 -30.18 39.03 13.74
N GLY A 352 -29.55 37.88 13.54
CA GLY A 352 -28.87 37.53 12.30
C GLY A 352 -27.85 36.40 12.52
N ASP A 353 -27.27 35.91 11.43
CA ASP A 353 -26.30 34.81 11.50
C ASP A 353 -25.08 35.19 12.34
N VAL A 354 -24.73 34.33 13.30
CA VAL A 354 -23.55 34.49 14.16
C VAL A 354 -22.50 33.44 13.75
N PRO A 355 -21.37 33.83 13.15
CA PRO A 355 -20.36 32.89 12.73
C PRO A 355 -19.66 32.28 13.96
N CYS A 356 -19.62 30.95 14.00
CA CYS A 356 -18.88 30.19 15.01
C CYS A 356 -17.91 29.22 14.31
N ILE A 357 -16.75 29.02 14.90
CA ILE A 357 -15.78 28.01 14.46
C ILE A 357 -15.74 26.91 15.52
N VAL A 358 -15.93 25.68 15.09
CA VAL A 358 -15.76 24.48 15.92
C VAL A 358 -14.47 23.78 15.49
N HIS A 359 -13.56 23.60 16.43
CA HIS A 359 -12.36 22.79 16.26
C HIS A 359 -12.59 21.43 16.92
N ILE A 360 -12.31 20.35 16.20
CA ILE A 360 -12.41 18.97 16.70
C ILE A 360 -11.01 18.36 16.68
N GLN A 361 -10.65 17.68 17.75
CA GLN A 361 -9.42 16.90 17.85
C GLN A 361 -9.71 15.52 18.44
N GLY A 362 -8.98 14.53 17.98
CA GLY A 362 -8.98 13.16 18.49
C GLY A 362 -7.63 12.51 18.16
N TRP A 363 -7.25 11.48 18.90
CA TRP A 363 -5.96 10.81 18.74
C TRP A 363 -6.15 9.30 18.63
N ASN A 364 -5.15 8.61 18.07
CA ASN A 364 -5.05 7.16 18.14
C ASN A 364 -3.72 6.79 18.80
N GLU A 365 -3.74 6.07 19.92
CA GLU A 365 -2.53 5.73 20.69
C GLU A 365 -1.59 4.75 19.98
N TYR A 366 -2.03 4.03 18.93
CA TYR A 366 -1.24 2.98 18.31
C TYR A 366 -0.13 3.48 17.37
N TYR A 367 -0.21 4.72 16.90
CA TYR A 367 0.77 5.29 15.96
C TYR A 367 1.12 6.72 16.35
N PRO A 368 2.10 6.94 17.25
CA PRO A 368 2.61 8.29 17.48
C PRO A 368 3.19 8.81 16.16
N LEU A 369 2.63 9.93 15.67
CA LEU A 369 3.19 10.71 14.57
C LEU A 369 4.66 11.01 14.91
N TYR A 370 5.60 10.50 14.10
CA TYR A 370 7.04 10.77 14.22
C TYR A 370 7.43 12.02 13.45
#